data_AF-A0A7Y3KNJ5-F1
#
_entry.id   AF-A0A7Y3KNJ5-F1
#
_cell.length_a   1.000
_cell.length_b   1.000
_cell.length_c   1.000
_cell.angle_alpha   90.00
_cell.angle_beta   90.00
_cell.angle_gamma   90.00
#
_symmetry.space_group_name_H-M   'P 1'
#
loop_
_entity.id
_entity.type
_entity.pdbx_description
1 polymer ?
#
loop_
_entity_poly.entity_id
_entity_poly.type
_entity_poly.pdbx_seq_one_letter_code
_entity_poly.pdbx_strand_id
1 'polypeptide(L)'
;MRSSGTRLIAIAALAALTLPGLSEGAVPATPKATRLLMLEQRRSLGHGALARMLDTGGTLLAVRAALALGRTKQAAAAPVLLNHVADSRPAVRALSLFALGLLADGRGIPAMLRGMHDRNSAVRVGALDALDREVMAAQVPGTLLARVARAEMHAALGDSNPIVRKIAAIDLVAFAATTQAAPAAAVLVKAFSEDPALAVRRAAMWAIYRGYAARVPRSILLHALAASDSVIRIEAVRAIGGSKDPALLSALEPMLHDRSWRVQEQAAESILALKGRPATQHWKQIPAWIHLPPLHRSALDRLPALPRPAQPRLPAAPNAAALSPALSLDPTSAAEMIGPAPGAHPRVRIVTTQGNIYLELYPEWAPLTVENFLNVAARGYYDNQPWFRIVPDFVVQTGDPSAEAPGLGYTIGAEENPMLQDSDIISMGLDYPKGKPARDSAATEYYITLSPQYHLDRDFTVFGKMIAGFSVLAHLTEADRVIRIDRIPDSVVPATPGTVGATRVRRGASNRGGGSPGRH
;
A
#
# COMPACT_ATOMS: atom_id res chain seq x y z
N MET A 1 36.31 58.69 -36.48
CA MET A 1 36.03 59.92 -35.68
C MET A 1 35.99 59.49 -34.22
N ARG A 2 37.11 59.58 -33.46
CA ARG A 2 37.52 60.74 -32.64
C ARG A 2 36.32 61.37 -31.91
N SER A 3 36.27 61.55 -30.58
CA SER A 3 37.26 61.34 -29.51
C SER A 3 36.66 61.68 -28.13
N SER A 4 37.28 61.17 -27.06
CA SER A 4 37.45 61.76 -25.71
C SER A 4 36.20 61.88 -24.82
N GLY A 5 36.14 61.36 -23.58
CA GLY A 5 37.06 61.56 -22.45
C GLY A 5 36.73 62.91 -21.79
N THR A 6 36.41 63.11 -20.50
CA THR A 6 36.90 62.51 -19.24
C THR A 6 36.18 63.24 -18.07
N ARG A 7 36.03 62.59 -16.90
CA ARG A 7 36.27 63.11 -15.50
C ARG A 7 35.20 62.73 -14.46
N LEU A 8 35.62 61.85 -13.55
CA LEU A 8 35.21 61.83 -12.14
C LEU A 8 35.58 63.16 -11.47
N ILE A 9 34.76 63.66 -10.53
CA ILE A 9 35.15 64.07 -9.16
C ILE A 9 33.94 63.88 -8.23
N ALA A 10 34.16 63.22 -7.09
CA ALA A 10 33.23 63.07 -5.97
C ALA A 10 33.36 64.24 -4.98
N ILE A 11 32.33 64.52 -4.15
CA ILE A 11 32.41 64.71 -2.68
C ILE A 11 31.03 65.18 -2.11
N ALA A 12 30.45 64.30 -1.29
CA ALA A 12 29.70 64.44 -0.02
C ALA A 12 28.81 65.66 0.30
N ALA A 13 27.57 65.40 0.75
CA ALA A 13 27.14 65.59 2.17
C ALA A 13 25.63 65.29 2.41
N LEU A 14 25.38 64.57 3.51
CA LEU A 14 24.18 64.43 4.36
C LEU A 14 22.81 65.00 3.91
N ALA A 15 21.81 64.11 3.86
CA ALA A 15 20.49 64.37 4.48
C ALA A 15 19.86 63.04 4.91
N ALA A 16 19.86 62.81 6.22
CA ALA A 16 19.05 61.77 6.86
C ALA A 16 17.58 62.20 6.79
N LEU A 17 16.76 61.43 6.08
CA LEU A 17 15.31 61.44 6.23
C LEU A 17 14.87 59.99 6.38
N THR A 18 14.68 59.63 7.65
CA THR A 18 14.08 58.39 8.12
C THR A 18 12.67 58.26 7.57
N LEU A 19 12.46 57.31 6.64
CA LEU A 19 11.13 56.79 6.34
C LEU A 19 10.81 55.69 7.38
N PRO A 20 9.69 55.80 8.12
CA PRO A 20 9.31 54.81 9.09
C PRO A 20 8.73 53.56 8.39
N GLY A 21 9.26 52.41 8.78
CA GLY A 21 8.48 51.18 8.93
C GLY A 21 7.68 50.70 7.73
N LEU A 22 8.36 50.16 6.71
CA LEU A 22 7.81 48.96 6.07
C LEU A 22 8.14 47.79 7.01
N SER A 23 7.26 47.56 7.99
CA SER A 23 7.20 46.24 8.62
C SER A 23 7.06 45.24 7.49
N GLU A 24 8.00 44.29 7.38
CA GLU A 24 7.75 43.04 6.68
C GLU A 24 6.34 42.59 7.07
N GLY A 25 5.42 42.58 6.10
CA GLY A 25 4.07 42.10 6.35
C GLY A 25 4.21 40.72 6.96
N ALA A 26 3.87 40.60 8.25
CA ALA A 26 4.04 39.38 9.01
C ALA A 26 3.30 38.27 8.25
N VAL A 27 4.06 37.40 7.57
CA VAL A 27 3.50 36.20 6.98
C VAL A 27 2.91 35.43 8.17
N PRO A 28 1.59 35.16 8.20
CA PRO A 28 1.00 34.45 9.31
C PRO A 28 1.78 33.16 9.51
N ALA A 29 2.20 32.90 10.75
CA ALA A 29 3.00 31.73 11.08
C ALA A 29 2.30 30.48 10.54
N THR A 30 2.89 29.85 9.51
CA THR A 30 2.29 28.68 8.89
C THR A 30 2.14 27.58 9.95
N PRO A 31 0.94 26.99 10.13
CA PRO A 31 0.74 25.90 11.07
C PRO A 31 1.80 24.81 10.88
N LYS A 32 2.34 24.26 11.98
CA LYS A 32 3.46 23.30 11.92
C LYS A 32 3.16 22.12 10.98
N ALA A 33 1.93 21.61 11.00
CA ALA A 33 1.47 20.53 10.12
C ALA A 33 1.48 20.92 8.63
N THR A 34 0.99 22.11 8.28
CA THR A 34 1.03 22.62 6.91
C THR A 34 2.48 22.78 6.43
N ARG A 35 3.35 23.37 7.26
CA ARG A 35 4.77 23.53 6.94
C ARG A 35 5.45 22.17 6.72
N LEU A 36 5.09 21.16 7.51
CA LEU A 36 5.60 19.80 7.37
C LEU A 36 5.26 19.23 5.99
N LEU A 37 3.98 19.26 5.59
CA LEU A 37 3.55 18.72 4.29
C LEU A 37 4.22 19.45 3.12
N MET A 38 4.42 20.76 3.23
CA MET A 38 5.17 21.53 2.23
C MET A 38 6.64 21.09 2.12
N LEU A 39 7.29 20.80 3.25
CA LEU A 39 8.68 20.33 3.27
C LEU A 39 8.79 18.91 2.70
N GLU A 40 7.84 18.04 3.04
CA GLU A 40 7.73 16.69 2.50
C GLU A 40 7.59 16.71 0.97
N GLN A 41 6.65 17.50 0.44
CA GLN A 41 6.42 17.65 -1.01
C GLN A 41 7.67 18.18 -1.74
N ARG A 42 8.42 19.08 -1.11
CA ARG A 42 9.67 19.64 -1.66
C ARG A 42 10.90 18.76 -1.39
N ARG A 43 10.72 17.58 -0.78
CA ARG A 43 11.79 16.68 -0.34
C ARG A 43 12.88 17.44 0.46
N SER A 44 12.49 18.37 1.33
CA SER A 44 13.40 19.30 2.03
C SER A 44 13.42 19.06 3.54
N LEU A 45 14.59 19.09 4.16
CA LEU A 45 14.75 19.03 5.62
C LEU A 45 14.37 20.35 6.34
N GLY A 46 14.18 21.44 5.58
CA GLY A 46 13.72 22.73 6.10
C GLY A 46 14.65 23.37 7.13
N HIS A 47 15.98 23.26 6.94
CA HIS A 47 16.99 23.75 7.90
C HIS A 47 16.76 23.17 9.32
N GLY A 48 16.56 21.85 9.38
CA GLY A 48 16.30 21.11 10.62
C GLY A 48 14.89 21.30 11.18
N ALA A 49 13.96 21.92 10.44
CA ALA A 49 12.59 22.10 10.91
C ALA A 49 11.89 20.75 11.18
N LEU A 50 12.06 19.76 10.29
CA LEU A 50 11.50 18.42 10.50
C LEU A 50 12.12 17.73 11.72
N ALA A 51 13.44 17.87 11.93
CA ALA A 51 14.11 17.34 13.11
C ALA A 51 13.53 17.94 14.40
N ARG A 52 13.40 19.28 14.48
CA ARG A 52 12.80 19.94 15.65
C ARG A 52 11.35 19.50 15.91
N MET A 53 10.57 19.25 14.85
CA MET A 53 9.20 18.75 14.96
C MET A 53 9.14 17.31 15.51
N LEU A 54 10.12 16.47 15.15
CA LEU A 54 10.29 15.13 15.71
C LEU A 54 10.74 15.19 17.19
N ASP A 55 11.71 16.05 17.50
CA ASP A 55 12.29 16.19 18.85
C ASP A 55 11.27 16.74 19.87
N THR A 56 10.54 17.79 19.51
CA THR A 56 9.74 18.60 20.46
C THR A 56 8.23 18.54 20.20
N GLY A 57 7.79 17.87 19.14
CA GLY A 57 6.38 17.72 18.81
C GLY A 57 5.67 16.70 19.68
N GLY A 58 4.37 16.92 19.90
CA GLY A 58 3.47 15.86 20.38
C GLY A 58 3.43 14.70 19.38
N THR A 59 2.92 13.53 19.82
CA THR A 59 3.01 12.26 19.07
C THR A 59 2.66 12.39 17.59
N LEU A 60 1.49 12.93 17.25
CA LEU A 60 1.02 13.07 15.86
C LEU A 60 1.98 13.89 14.97
N LEU A 61 2.53 14.99 15.50
CA LEU A 61 3.48 15.82 14.78
C LEU A 61 4.83 15.11 14.62
N ALA A 62 5.29 14.43 15.68
CA ALA A 62 6.55 13.71 15.66
C ALA A 62 6.52 12.52 14.69
N VAL A 63 5.45 11.71 14.71
CA VAL A 63 5.23 10.58 13.80
C VAL A 63 5.24 11.05 12.35
N ARG A 64 4.47 12.10 12.03
CA ARG A 64 4.46 12.66 10.67
C ARG A 64 5.82 13.26 10.28
N ALA A 65 6.55 13.86 11.22
CA ALA A 65 7.87 14.41 10.95
C ALA A 65 8.90 13.30 10.66
N ALA A 66 8.86 12.18 11.38
CA ALA A 66 9.68 11.00 11.10
C ALA A 66 9.40 10.46 9.68
N LEU A 67 8.13 10.29 9.33
CA LEU A 67 7.74 9.83 7.99
C LEU A 67 8.23 10.80 6.90
N ALA A 68 8.03 12.11 7.07
CA ALA A 68 8.49 13.12 6.14
C ALA A 68 10.03 13.12 5.99
N LEU A 69 10.78 12.96 7.07
CA LEU A 69 12.25 12.83 7.04
C LEU A 69 12.69 11.68 6.13
N GLY A 70 12.11 10.49 6.28
CA GLY A 70 12.40 9.34 5.40
C GLY A 70 12.00 9.59 3.96
N ARG A 71 10.82 10.19 3.74
CA ARG A 71 10.34 10.57 2.40
C ARG A 71 11.21 11.65 1.75
N THR A 72 12.01 12.44 2.48
CA THR A 72 12.96 13.36 1.81
C THR A 72 14.05 12.65 1.02
N LYS A 73 14.34 11.37 1.33
CA LYS A 73 15.46 10.59 0.76
C LYS A 73 16.85 11.23 0.97
N GLN A 74 16.97 12.20 1.86
CA GLN A 74 18.24 12.84 2.16
C GLN A 74 18.99 12.05 3.24
N ALA A 75 20.21 11.61 2.94
CA ALA A 75 21.07 10.87 3.88
C ALA A 75 21.31 11.62 5.21
N ALA A 76 21.20 12.95 5.23
CA ALA A 76 21.31 13.76 6.44
C ALA A 76 20.16 13.53 7.44
N ALA A 77 19.05 12.90 7.05
CA ALA A 77 17.97 12.53 7.95
C ALA A 77 18.29 11.33 8.86
N ALA A 78 19.19 10.43 8.44
CA ALA A 78 19.42 9.16 9.15
C ALA A 78 19.87 9.33 10.61
N PRO A 79 20.84 10.23 10.95
CA PRO A 79 21.23 10.43 12.34
C PRO A 79 20.07 10.93 13.23
N VAL A 80 19.19 11.78 12.68
CA VAL A 80 18.02 12.30 13.39
C VAL A 80 17.03 11.17 13.70
N LEU A 81 16.75 10.31 12.72
CA LEU A 81 15.85 9.18 12.87
C LEU A 81 16.43 8.13 13.84
N LEU A 82 17.73 7.86 13.77
CA LEU A 82 18.43 6.94 14.67
C LEU A 82 18.32 7.35 16.14
N ASN A 83 18.27 8.65 16.45
CA ASN A 83 18.07 9.12 17.83
C ASN A 83 16.67 8.77 18.38
N HIS A 84 15.69 8.52 17.51
CA HIS A 84 14.29 8.31 17.88
C HIS A 84 13.84 6.85 17.82
N VAL A 85 14.70 5.92 17.41
CA VAL A 85 14.40 4.47 17.46
C VAL A 85 14.25 3.93 18.89
N ALA A 86 14.62 4.72 19.90
CA ALA A 86 14.45 4.43 21.32
C ALA A 86 13.46 5.38 22.03
N ASP A 87 12.66 6.15 21.28
CA ASP A 87 11.65 7.06 21.84
C ASP A 87 10.65 6.30 22.74
N SER A 88 10.19 6.92 23.82
CA SER A 88 9.16 6.36 24.70
C SER A 88 7.85 6.00 23.97
N ARG A 89 7.52 6.72 22.89
CA ARG A 89 6.29 6.59 22.10
C ARG A 89 6.47 5.53 21.01
N PRO A 90 5.66 4.45 20.99
CA PRO A 90 5.83 3.36 20.02
C PRO A 90 5.64 3.80 18.56
N ALA A 91 4.67 4.67 18.27
CA ALA A 91 4.44 5.16 16.91
C ALA A 91 5.65 5.95 16.37
N VAL A 92 6.33 6.72 17.22
CA VAL A 92 7.55 7.44 16.84
C VAL A 92 8.67 6.45 16.54
N ARG A 93 8.91 5.45 17.39
CA ARG A 93 9.89 4.39 17.11
C ARG A 93 9.59 3.66 15.80
N ALA A 94 8.34 3.28 15.58
CA ALA A 94 7.90 2.55 14.39
C ALA A 94 8.14 3.36 13.11
N LEU A 95 7.71 4.63 13.10
CA LEU A 95 7.88 5.48 11.91
C LEU A 95 9.33 5.95 11.73
N SER A 96 10.13 6.07 12.79
CA SER A 96 11.56 6.31 12.66
C SER A 96 12.28 5.12 12.01
N LEU A 97 11.94 3.89 12.36
CA LEU A 97 12.48 2.68 11.72
C LEU A 97 12.03 2.57 10.26
N PHE A 98 10.74 2.72 9.99
CA PHE A 98 10.21 2.76 8.63
C PHE A 98 10.89 3.83 7.77
N ALA A 99 11.05 5.05 8.31
CA ALA A 99 11.70 6.15 7.63
C ALA A 99 13.19 5.89 7.35
N LEU A 100 13.90 5.18 8.23
CA LEU A 100 15.27 4.72 7.95
C LEU A 100 15.29 3.75 6.76
N GLY A 101 14.33 2.83 6.68
CA GLY A 101 14.12 1.97 5.52
C GLY A 101 13.85 2.73 4.23
N LEU A 102 13.18 3.88 4.29
CA LEU A 102 13.00 4.74 3.11
C LEU A 102 14.32 5.35 2.60
N LEU A 103 15.31 5.55 3.47
CA LEU A 103 16.64 6.02 3.10
C LEU A 103 17.50 4.88 2.53
N ALA A 104 17.35 3.67 3.09
CA ALA A 104 18.03 2.43 2.66
C ALA A 104 19.55 2.60 2.45
N ASP A 105 20.23 3.17 3.46
CA ASP A 105 21.66 3.48 3.42
C ASP A 105 22.53 2.56 4.28
N GLY A 106 21.93 1.49 4.84
CA GLY A 106 22.60 0.48 5.64
C GLY A 106 22.88 0.88 7.10
N ARG A 107 22.93 2.17 7.44
CA ARG A 107 23.27 2.63 8.80
C ARG A 107 22.22 2.24 9.84
N GLY A 108 20.97 2.06 9.39
CA GLY A 108 19.84 1.70 10.24
C GLY A 108 19.76 0.22 10.62
N ILE A 109 20.44 -0.69 9.90
CA ILE A 109 20.26 -2.14 10.05
C ILE A 109 20.41 -2.63 11.51
N PRO A 110 21.43 -2.20 12.30
CA PRO A 110 21.55 -2.62 13.69
C PRO A 110 20.37 -2.17 14.56
N ALA A 111 19.78 -1.00 14.30
CA ALA A 111 18.60 -0.52 15.00
C ALA A 111 17.35 -1.29 14.60
N MET A 112 17.19 -1.60 13.31
CA MET A 112 16.06 -2.38 12.80
C MET A 112 16.06 -3.81 13.40
N LEU A 113 17.22 -4.48 13.43
CA LEU A 113 17.35 -5.80 14.08
C LEU A 113 16.97 -5.78 15.57
N ARG A 114 17.24 -4.69 16.28
CA ARG A 114 16.75 -4.51 17.66
C ARG A 114 15.24 -4.24 17.70
N GLY A 115 14.73 -3.44 16.76
CA GLY A 115 13.31 -3.11 16.62
C GLY A 115 12.41 -4.33 16.40
N MET A 116 12.92 -5.39 15.76
CA MET A 116 12.21 -6.68 15.63
C MET A 116 11.92 -7.36 16.98
N HIS A 117 12.57 -6.94 18.06
CA HIS A 117 12.34 -7.45 19.42
C HIS A 117 11.61 -6.43 20.32
N ASP A 118 11.08 -5.34 19.75
CA ASP A 118 10.31 -4.36 20.51
C ASP A 118 9.00 -4.98 21.05
N ARG A 119 8.61 -4.54 22.25
CA ARG A 119 7.36 -4.99 22.89
C ARG A 119 6.13 -4.62 22.06
N ASN A 120 6.19 -3.51 21.34
CA ASN A 120 5.10 -3.00 20.51
C ASN A 120 5.17 -3.59 19.09
N SER A 121 4.05 -4.13 18.62
CA SER A 121 3.99 -4.78 17.31
C SER A 121 4.12 -3.82 16.12
N ALA A 122 3.73 -2.55 16.24
CA ALA A 122 3.94 -1.57 15.17
C ALA A 122 5.42 -1.31 14.92
N VAL A 123 6.22 -1.27 15.99
CA VAL A 123 7.68 -1.10 15.91
C VAL A 123 8.32 -2.30 15.21
N ARG A 124 7.85 -3.51 15.52
CA ARG A 124 8.32 -4.73 14.83
C ARG A 124 7.96 -4.74 13.34
N VAL A 125 6.78 -4.26 12.97
CA VAL A 125 6.40 -4.07 11.56
C VAL A 125 7.30 -3.04 10.87
N GLY A 126 7.51 -1.87 11.50
CA GLY A 126 8.40 -0.84 10.96
C GLY A 126 9.84 -1.31 10.81
N ALA A 127 10.30 -2.20 11.69
CA ALA A 127 11.61 -2.84 11.59
C ALA A 127 11.71 -3.82 10.40
N LEU A 128 10.69 -4.68 10.21
CA LEU A 128 10.63 -5.64 9.11
C LEU A 128 10.60 -4.94 7.75
N ASP A 129 9.67 -4.01 7.53
CA ASP A 129 9.59 -3.25 6.28
C ASP A 129 10.92 -2.54 5.97
N ALA A 130 11.55 -1.97 7.00
CA ALA A 130 12.83 -1.28 6.82
C ALA A 130 13.98 -2.23 6.46
N LEU A 131 14.06 -3.41 7.07
CA LEU A 131 15.06 -4.42 6.73
C LEU A 131 14.88 -4.93 5.31
N ASP A 132 13.65 -5.19 4.90
CA ASP A 132 13.39 -5.70 3.56
C ASP A 132 13.73 -4.65 2.49
N ARG A 133 13.53 -3.35 2.77
CA ARG A 133 14.03 -2.26 1.91
C ARG A 133 15.56 -2.23 1.82
N GLU A 134 16.27 -2.42 2.93
CA GLU A 134 17.73 -2.48 2.96
C GLU A 134 18.25 -3.67 2.15
N VAL A 135 17.64 -4.85 2.29
CA VAL A 135 18.00 -6.06 1.54
C VAL A 135 17.81 -5.84 0.03
N MET A 136 16.69 -5.25 -0.39
CA MET A 136 16.42 -4.99 -1.81
C MET A 136 17.28 -3.89 -2.42
N ALA A 137 17.77 -2.94 -1.62
CA ALA A 137 18.74 -1.95 -2.08
C ALA A 137 20.11 -2.57 -2.43
N ALA A 138 20.29 -3.88 -2.20
CA ALA A 138 21.43 -4.71 -2.59
C ALA A 138 22.79 -4.24 -2.03
N GLN A 139 22.76 -3.54 -0.90
CA GLN A 139 23.94 -2.96 -0.24
C GLN A 139 24.29 -3.65 1.09
N VAL A 140 23.68 -4.79 1.39
CA VAL A 140 23.88 -5.52 2.66
C VAL A 140 25.01 -6.55 2.54
N PRO A 141 26.08 -6.46 3.37
CA PRO A 141 27.13 -7.47 3.40
C PRO A 141 26.61 -8.88 3.70
N GLY A 142 27.18 -9.93 3.10
CA GLY A 142 26.65 -11.29 3.17
C GLY A 142 26.50 -11.87 4.59
N THR A 143 27.40 -11.55 5.52
CA THR A 143 27.29 -11.96 6.94
C THR A 143 26.11 -11.28 7.64
N LEU A 144 25.88 -10.00 7.31
CA LEU A 144 24.74 -9.24 7.82
C LEU A 144 23.45 -9.71 7.18
N LEU A 145 23.44 -10.00 5.89
CA LEU A 145 22.30 -10.56 5.17
C LEU A 145 21.82 -11.88 5.80
N ALA A 146 22.74 -12.79 6.12
CA ALA A 146 22.40 -14.03 6.81
C ALA A 146 21.84 -13.80 8.22
N ARG A 147 22.27 -12.73 8.91
CA ARG A 147 21.72 -12.34 10.21
C ARG A 147 20.30 -11.80 10.09
N VAL A 148 20.03 -10.96 9.09
CA VAL A 148 18.68 -10.45 8.78
C VAL A 148 17.75 -11.61 8.45
N ALA A 149 18.15 -12.49 7.54
CA ALA A 149 17.35 -13.66 7.16
C ALA A 149 16.98 -14.54 8.37
N ARG A 150 17.91 -14.80 9.29
CA ARG A 150 17.62 -15.55 10.53
C ARG A 150 16.63 -14.83 11.44
N ALA A 151 16.71 -13.50 11.55
CA ALA A 151 15.80 -12.73 12.36
C ALA A 151 14.37 -12.76 11.80
N GLU A 152 14.22 -12.62 10.47
CA GLU A 152 12.93 -12.72 9.79
C GLU A 152 12.34 -14.13 9.85
N MET A 153 13.14 -15.17 9.63
CA MET A 153 12.72 -16.56 9.81
C MET A 153 12.21 -16.83 11.23
N HIS A 154 12.87 -16.26 12.24
CA HIS A 154 12.43 -16.37 13.63
C HIS A 154 11.10 -15.63 13.86
N ALA A 155 10.97 -14.41 13.33
CA ALA A 155 9.72 -13.64 13.41
C ALA A 155 8.56 -14.36 12.71
N ALA A 156 8.78 -14.91 11.52
CA ALA A 156 7.76 -15.60 10.72
C ALA A 156 7.10 -16.79 11.44
N LEU A 157 7.80 -17.46 12.35
CA LEU A 157 7.28 -18.59 13.12
C LEU A 157 6.94 -18.26 14.57
N GLY A 158 7.66 -17.31 15.17
CA GLY A 158 7.68 -17.10 16.62
C GLY A 158 6.98 -15.85 17.11
N ASP A 159 6.68 -14.87 16.24
CA ASP A 159 6.06 -13.63 16.72
C ASP A 159 4.63 -13.86 17.23
N SER A 160 4.28 -13.25 18.36
CA SER A 160 2.93 -13.39 18.93
C SER A 160 1.85 -12.75 18.05
N ASN A 161 2.20 -11.74 17.24
CA ASN A 161 1.27 -11.03 16.38
C ASN A 161 1.25 -11.62 14.96
N PRO A 162 0.09 -12.08 14.45
CA PRO A 162 0.01 -12.71 13.13
C PRO A 162 0.33 -11.76 11.97
N ILE A 163 0.19 -10.43 12.13
CA ILE A 163 0.59 -9.47 11.09
C ILE A 163 2.11 -9.40 10.98
N VAL A 164 2.83 -9.44 12.11
CA VAL A 164 4.29 -9.48 12.10
C VAL A 164 4.78 -10.77 11.45
N ARG A 165 4.16 -11.92 11.77
CA ARG A 165 4.46 -13.19 11.10
C ARG A 165 4.14 -13.17 9.60
N LYS A 166 3.01 -12.58 9.20
CA LYS A 166 2.60 -12.40 7.80
C LYS A 166 3.68 -11.64 7.02
N ILE A 167 4.10 -10.47 7.52
CA ILE A 167 5.09 -9.62 6.86
C ILE A 167 6.44 -10.34 6.80
N ALA A 168 6.91 -10.90 7.92
CA ALA A 168 8.15 -11.65 7.93
C ALA A 168 8.15 -12.82 6.93
N ALA A 169 7.01 -13.50 6.71
CA ALA A 169 6.89 -14.54 5.69
C ALA A 169 6.95 -14.00 4.25
N ILE A 170 6.42 -12.79 3.99
CA ILE A 170 6.50 -12.10 2.70
C ILE A 170 7.96 -11.72 2.41
N ASP A 171 8.63 -11.09 3.37
CA ASP A 171 10.00 -10.58 3.26
C ASP A 171 11.01 -11.69 2.93
N LEU A 172 10.72 -12.95 3.33
CA LEU A 172 11.54 -14.10 2.99
C LEU A 172 11.78 -14.28 1.48
N VAL A 173 10.95 -13.72 0.60
CA VAL A 173 11.18 -13.74 -0.86
C VAL A 173 12.52 -13.09 -1.23
N ALA A 174 12.97 -12.08 -0.49
CA ALA A 174 14.25 -11.41 -0.73
C ALA A 174 15.45 -12.36 -0.66
N PHE A 175 15.34 -13.48 0.07
CA PHE A 175 16.42 -14.45 0.25
C PHE A 175 16.37 -15.64 -0.71
N ALA A 176 15.41 -15.70 -1.63
CA ALA A 176 15.19 -16.88 -2.49
C ALA A 176 16.38 -17.20 -3.42
N ALA A 177 17.19 -16.19 -3.75
CA ALA A 177 18.41 -16.30 -4.57
C ALA A 177 19.70 -16.29 -3.73
N THR A 178 19.62 -16.48 -2.41
CA THR A 178 20.76 -16.41 -1.49
C THR A 178 21.08 -17.78 -0.88
N THR A 179 22.16 -17.87 -0.11
CA THR A 179 22.50 -19.07 0.68
C THR A 179 21.47 -19.39 1.76
N GLN A 180 20.55 -18.46 2.06
CA GLN A 180 19.48 -18.64 3.05
C GLN A 180 18.20 -19.23 2.45
N ALA A 181 18.19 -19.55 1.15
CA ALA A 181 16.98 -20.00 0.47
C ALA A 181 16.42 -21.34 1.01
N ALA A 182 17.29 -22.31 1.30
CA ALA A 182 16.85 -23.61 1.85
C ALA A 182 16.20 -23.50 3.24
N PRO A 183 16.81 -22.83 4.25
CA PRO A 183 16.15 -22.63 5.54
C PRO A 183 14.90 -21.76 5.44
N ALA A 184 14.88 -20.74 4.56
CA ALA A 184 13.67 -19.94 4.30
C ALA A 184 12.52 -20.80 3.77
N ALA A 185 12.79 -21.70 2.82
CA ALA A 185 11.78 -22.62 2.28
C ALA A 185 11.18 -23.52 3.39
N ALA A 186 12.01 -24.05 4.29
CA ALA A 186 11.55 -24.86 5.41
C ALA A 186 10.64 -24.06 6.36
N VAL A 187 10.99 -22.81 6.64
CA VAL A 187 10.17 -21.89 7.44
C VAL A 187 8.83 -21.61 6.77
N LEU A 188 8.82 -21.33 5.47
CA LEU A 188 7.59 -21.07 4.71
C LEU A 188 6.66 -22.29 4.67
N VAL A 189 7.22 -23.50 4.49
CA VAL A 189 6.43 -24.75 4.56
C VAL A 189 5.77 -24.89 5.93
N LYS A 190 6.51 -24.61 7.01
CA LYS A 190 5.99 -24.68 8.37
C LYS A 190 4.91 -23.62 8.62
N ALA A 191 5.17 -22.36 8.25
CA ALA A 191 4.20 -21.27 8.37
C ALA A 191 2.91 -21.55 7.58
N PHE A 192 3.01 -22.12 6.39
CA PHE A 192 1.86 -22.54 5.61
C PHE A 192 1.06 -23.66 6.28
N SER A 193 1.76 -24.68 6.80
CA SER A 193 1.13 -25.91 7.29
C SER A 193 0.58 -25.80 8.71
N GLU A 194 1.23 -25.03 9.58
CA GLU A 194 1.00 -25.05 11.03
C GLU A 194 0.45 -23.73 11.59
N ASP A 195 0.59 -22.60 10.89
CA ASP A 195 0.16 -21.32 11.46
C ASP A 195 -1.37 -21.24 11.61
N PRO A 196 -1.88 -20.84 12.78
CA PRO A 196 -3.32 -20.75 13.01
C PRO A 196 -3.98 -19.61 12.21
N ALA A 197 -3.23 -18.57 11.86
CA ALA A 197 -3.75 -17.40 11.16
C ALA A 197 -3.76 -17.62 9.65
N LEU A 198 -4.95 -17.60 9.05
CA LEU A 198 -5.12 -17.74 7.60
C LEU A 198 -4.28 -16.73 6.80
N ALA A 199 -4.14 -15.49 7.30
CA ALA A 199 -3.34 -14.46 6.64
C ALA A 199 -1.86 -14.84 6.55
N VAL A 200 -1.31 -15.51 7.56
CA VAL A 200 0.09 -15.99 7.56
C VAL A 200 0.24 -17.14 6.57
N ARG A 201 -0.71 -18.10 6.56
CA ARG A 201 -0.69 -19.21 5.59
C ARG A 201 -0.78 -18.72 4.13
N ARG A 202 -1.62 -17.71 3.88
CA ARG A 202 -1.72 -17.04 2.56
C ARG A 202 -0.39 -16.40 2.17
N ALA A 203 0.21 -15.61 3.07
CA ALA A 203 1.52 -14.98 2.83
C ALA A 203 2.63 -16.01 2.58
N ALA A 204 2.65 -17.10 3.36
CA ALA A 204 3.63 -18.18 3.17
C ALA A 204 3.46 -18.86 1.80
N MET A 205 2.23 -19.16 1.37
CA MET A 205 1.98 -19.75 0.06
C MET A 205 2.32 -18.79 -1.08
N TRP A 206 2.01 -17.49 -0.93
CA TRP A 206 2.44 -16.46 -1.88
C TRP A 206 3.97 -16.43 -2.01
N ALA A 207 4.70 -16.41 -0.89
CA ALA A 207 6.17 -16.41 -0.91
C ALA A 207 6.73 -17.68 -1.55
N ILE A 208 6.10 -18.83 -1.29
CA ILE A 208 6.44 -20.09 -1.96
C ILE A 208 6.28 -19.96 -3.47
N TYR A 209 5.14 -19.49 -3.95
CA TYR A 209 4.92 -19.22 -5.36
C TYR A 209 6.00 -18.29 -5.95
N ARG A 210 6.30 -17.18 -5.27
CA ARG A 210 7.20 -16.15 -5.82
C ARG A 210 8.66 -16.56 -5.94
N GLY A 211 9.17 -17.41 -5.03
CA GLY A 211 10.61 -17.70 -4.99
C GLY A 211 11.01 -19.12 -4.63
N TYR A 212 10.08 -19.93 -4.08
CA TYR A 212 10.43 -21.21 -3.46
C TYR A 212 9.69 -22.43 -4.02
N ALA A 213 8.89 -22.30 -5.08
CA ALA A 213 8.09 -23.40 -5.64
C ALA A 213 8.95 -24.65 -5.95
N ALA A 214 10.14 -24.47 -6.52
CA ALA A 214 11.08 -25.56 -6.81
C ALA A 214 11.85 -26.08 -5.58
N ARG A 215 11.73 -25.43 -4.42
CA ARG A 215 12.47 -25.74 -3.18
C ARG A 215 11.58 -26.37 -2.10
N VAL A 216 10.28 -26.44 -2.33
CA VAL A 216 9.34 -27.09 -1.41
C VAL A 216 8.96 -28.48 -1.92
N PRO A 217 8.61 -29.43 -1.03
CA PRO A 217 8.11 -30.72 -1.46
C PRO A 217 6.84 -30.56 -2.32
N ARG A 218 6.73 -31.34 -3.40
CA ARG A 218 5.53 -31.35 -4.27
C ARG A 218 4.24 -31.59 -3.49
N SER A 219 4.28 -32.39 -2.43
CA SER A 219 3.15 -32.66 -1.54
C SER A 219 2.58 -31.40 -0.89
N ILE A 220 3.40 -30.37 -0.64
CA ILE A 220 2.95 -29.09 -0.09
C ILE A 220 2.09 -28.35 -1.11
N LEU A 221 2.52 -28.30 -2.38
CA LEU A 221 1.77 -27.67 -3.46
C LEU A 221 0.45 -28.41 -3.71
N LEU A 222 0.48 -29.74 -3.74
CA LEU A 222 -0.72 -30.57 -3.90
C LEU A 222 -1.69 -30.43 -2.72
N HIS A 223 -1.18 -30.34 -1.50
CA HIS A 223 -2.02 -30.07 -0.32
C HIS A 223 -2.67 -28.68 -0.41
N ALA A 224 -1.93 -27.68 -0.89
CA ALA A 224 -2.44 -26.32 -1.06
C ALA A 224 -3.56 -26.22 -2.13
N LEU A 225 -3.55 -27.06 -3.18
CA LEU A 225 -4.66 -27.15 -4.14
C LEU A 225 -5.98 -27.62 -3.49
N ALA A 226 -5.92 -28.37 -2.39
CA ALA A 226 -7.09 -28.83 -1.65
C ALA A 226 -7.56 -27.84 -0.57
N ALA A 227 -6.89 -26.69 -0.42
CA ALA A 227 -7.18 -25.75 0.66
C ALA A 227 -8.61 -25.18 0.58
N SER A 228 -9.22 -24.94 1.74
CA SER A 228 -10.55 -24.31 1.80
C SER A 228 -10.53 -22.87 1.25
N ASP A 229 -9.42 -22.18 1.44
CA ASP A 229 -9.25 -20.80 1.02
C ASP A 229 -8.88 -20.68 -0.46
N SER A 230 -9.58 -19.84 -1.23
CA SER A 230 -9.30 -19.67 -2.66
C SER A 230 -7.96 -18.99 -2.95
N VAL A 231 -7.52 -18.05 -2.11
CA VAL A 231 -6.21 -17.37 -2.31
C VAL A 231 -5.08 -18.38 -2.19
N ILE A 232 -5.12 -19.29 -1.21
CA ILE A 232 -4.14 -20.39 -1.11
C ILE A 232 -4.14 -21.25 -2.38
N ARG A 233 -5.33 -21.63 -2.90
CA ARG A 233 -5.43 -22.43 -4.13
C ARG A 233 -4.87 -21.68 -5.35
N ILE A 234 -5.14 -20.38 -5.48
CA ILE A 234 -4.59 -19.51 -6.53
C ILE A 234 -3.05 -19.55 -6.48
N GLU A 235 -2.45 -19.29 -5.32
CA GLU A 235 -0.99 -19.28 -5.19
C GLU A 235 -0.37 -20.66 -5.42
N ALA A 236 -1.05 -21.74 -5.03
CA ALA A 236 -0.62 -23.11 -5.30
C ALA A 236 -0.61 -23.42 -6.81
N VAL A 237 -1.68 -23.06 -7.51
CA VAL A 237 -1.79 -23.18 -8.97
C VAL A 237 -0.65 -22.42 -9.65
N ARG A 238 -0.35 -21.20 -9.20
CA ARG A 238 0.75 -20.37 -9.74
C ARG A 238 2.12 -20.96 -9.45
N ALA A 239 2.34 -21.48 -8.23
CA ALA A 239 3.58 -22.15 -7.86
C ALA A 239 3.85 -23.37 -8.78
N ILE A 240 2.80 -24.15 -9.06
CA ILE A 240 2.87 -25.28 -9.98
C ILE A 240 3.16 -24.81 -11.41
N GLY A 241 2.41 -23.83 -11.92
CA GLY A 241 2.63 -23.27 -13.27
C GLY A 241 4.04 -22.71 -13.45
N GLY A 242 4.54 -21.99 -12.43
CA GLY A 242 5.89 -21.41 -12.41
C GLY A 242 7.02 -22.42 -12.28
N SER A 243 6.75 -23.63 -11.75
CA SER A 243 7.75 -24.69 -11.64
C SER A 243 8.21 -25.23 -13.00
N LYS A 244 7.40 -25.06 -14.06
CA LYS A 244 7.61 -25.63 -15.40
C LYS A 244 7.78 -27.15 -15.39
N ASP A 245 7.26 -27.83 -14.37
CA ASP A 245 7.30 -29.29 -14.25
C ASP A 245 6.06 -29.91 -14.91
N PRO A 246 6.20 -30.54 -16.09
CA PRO A 246 5.05 -31.11 -16.82
C PRO A 246 4.37 -32.25 -16.05
N ALA A 247 5.04 -32.88 -15.08
CA ALA A 247 4.45 -33.94 -14.26
C ALA A 247 3.31 -33.43 -13.36
N LEU A 248 3.24 -32.11 -13.13
CA LEU A 248 2.19 -31.48 -12.33
C LEU A 248 1.00 -30.99 -13.17
N LEU A 249 1.02 -31.18 -14.49
CA LEU A 249 -0.05 -30.74 -15.38
C LEU A 249 -1.41 -31.36 -15.01
N SER A 250 -1.44 -32.67 -14.76
CA SER A 250 -2.66 -33.40 -14.38
C SER A 250 -3.22 -32.95 -13.03
N ALA A 251 -2.39 -32.39 -12.15
CA ALA A 251 -2.85 -31.83 -10.88
C ALA A 251 -3.62 -30.52 -11.06
N LEU A 252 -3.40 -29.79 -12.18
CA LEU A 252 -4.11 -28.54 -12.48
C LEU A 252 -5.43 -28.74 -13.22
N GLU A 253 -5.62 -29.87 -13.91
CA GLU A 253 -6.86 -30.14 -14.67
C GLU A 253 -8.13 -30.03 -13.81
N PRO A 254 -8.19 -30.58 -12.57
CA PRO A 254 -9.36 -30.41 -11.70
C PRO A 254 -9.62 -28.94 -11.31
N MET A 255 -8.59 -28.09 -11.34
CA MET A 255 -8.70 -26.68 -10.95
C MET A 255 -9.40 -25.81 -11.98
N LEU A 256 -9.53 -26.29 -13.23
CA LEU A 256 -10.42 -25.70 -14.23
C LEU A 256 -11.91 -25.77 -13.81
N HIS A 257 -12.25 -26.61 -12.83
CA HIS A 257 -13.60 -26.74 -12.29
C HIS A 257 -13.69 -26.31 -10.82
N ASP A 258 -12.73 -25.53 -10.33
CA ASP A 258 -12.74 -25.02 -8.96
C ASP A 258 -13.96 -24.15 -8.68
N ARG A 259 -14.45 -24.14 -7.44
CA ARG A 259 -15.57 -23.27 -7.02
C ARG A 259 -15.31 -21.76 -7.15
N SER A 260 -14.06 -21.34 -7.21
CA SER A 260 -13.65 -19.96 -7.38
C SER A 260 -13.27 -19.73 -8.83
N TRP A 261 -14.01 -18.84 -9.50
CA TRP A 261 -13.70 -18.42 -10.87
C TRP A 261 -12.25 -17.93 -11.03
N ARG A 262 -11.68 -17.31 -9.98
CA ARG A 262 -10.26 -16.87 -9.95
C ARG A 262 -9.28 -18.04 -9.98
N VAL A 263 -9.63 -19.17 -9.36
CA VAL A 263 -8.79 -20.38 -9.39
C VAL A 263 -8.91 -21.02 -10.77
N GLN A 264 -10.12 -21.08 -11.33
CA GLN A 264 -10.35 -21.59 -12.70
C GLN A 264 -9.53 -20.82 -13.74
N GLU A 265 -9.59 -19.49 -13.68
CA GLU A 265 -8.84 -18.59 -14.54
C GLU A 265 -7.33 -18.81 -14.38
N GLN A 266 -6.82 -18.75 -13.15
CA GLN A 266 -5.40 -18.92 -12.90
C GLN A 266 -4.88 -20.33 -13.26
N ALA A 267 -5.75 -21.35 -13.19
CA ALA A 267 -5.44 -22.72 -13.62
C ALA A 267 -5.31 -22.82 -15.13
N ALA A 268 -6.20 -22.17 -15.89
CA ALA A 268 -6.08 -22.06 -17.33
C ALA A 268 -4.74 -21.39 -17.72
N GLU A 269 -4.39 -20.28 -17.08
CA GLU A 269 -3.11 -19.58 -17.30
C GLU A 269 -1.89 -20.44 -16.97
N SER A 270 -1.94 -21.16 -15.84
CA SER A 270 -0.82 -22.01 -15.42
C SER A 270 -0.65 -23.22 -16.35
N ILE A 271 -1.74 -23.77 -16.87
CA ILE A 271 -1.71 -24.83 -17.89
C ILE A 271 -1.13 -24.32 -19.22
N LEU A 272 -1.49 -23.10 -19.64
CA LEU A 272 -0.86 -22.46 -20.81
C LEU A 272 0.65 -22.32 -20.60
N ALA A 273 1.06 -21.83 -19.43
CA ALA A 273 2.47 -21.65 -19.09
C ALA A 273 3.25 -22.98 -19.11
N LEU A 274 2.70 -24.05 -18.53
CA LEU A 274 3.31 -25.39 -18.55
C LEU A 274 3.40 -25.97 -19.97
N LYS A 275 2.48 -25.60 -20.86
CA LYS A 275 2.50 -25.97 -22.28
C LYS A 275 3.41 -25.06 -23.13
N GLY A 276 4.14 -24.13 -22.51
CA GLY A 276 5.02 -23.19 -23.21
C GLY A 276 4.29 -22.14 -24.06
N ARG A 277 3.00 -21.90 -23.78
CA ARG A 277 2.20 -20.88 -24.46
C ARG A 277 2.27 -19.55 -23.71
N PRO A 278 2.15 -18.40 -24.41
CA PRO A 278 2.10 -17.11 -23.74
C PRO A 278 0.87 -17.00 -22.83
N ALA A 279 1.04 -16.28 -21.71
CA ALA A 279 -0.05 -15.96 -20.80
C ALA A 279 -1.06 -15.02 -21.46
N THR A 280 -2.31 -15.11 -21.03
CA THR A 280 -3.37 -14.17 -21.36
C THR A 280 -3.01 -12.78 -20.84
N GLN A 281 -3.12 -11.79 -21.72
CA GLN A 281 -2.87 -10.39 -21.38
C GLN A 281 -4.16 -9.55 -21.28
N HIS A 282 -5.29 -10.13 -21.70
CA HIS A 282 -6.55 -9.42 -21.85
C HIS A 282 -7.74 -10.22 -21.32
N TRP A 283 -8.69 -9.56 -20.64
CA TRP A 283 -9.85 -10.24 -20.07
C TRP A 283 -10.70 -10.94 -21.14
N LYS A 284 -10.75 -10.39 -22.36
CA LYS A 284 -11.46 -10.99 -23.51
C LYS A 284 -10.92 -12.37 -23.93
N GLN A 285 -9.73 -12.74 -23.49
CA GLN A 285 -9.12 -14.03 -23.76
C GLN A 285 -9.45 -15.06 -22.67
N ILE A 286 -10.08 -14.65 -21.56
CA ILE A 286 -10.59 -15.59 -20.55
C ILE A 286 -11.62 -16.50 -21.20
N PRO A 287 -11.44 -17.83 -21.10
CA PRO A 287 -12.38 -18.77 -21.69
C PRO A 287 -13.83 -18.59 -21.20
N ALA A 288 -14.78 -18.66 -22.12
CA ALA A 288 -16.21 -18.48 -21.85
C ALA A 288 -16.82 -19.49 -20.86
N TRP A 289 -16.13 -20.59 -20.56
CA TRP A 289 -16.56 -21.57 -19.57
C TRP A 289 -16.22 -21.18 -18.12
N ILE A 290 -15.42 -20.13 -17.91
CA ILE A 290 -15.15 -19.60 -16.56
C ILE A 290 -16.39 -18.81 -16.10
N HIS A 291 -17.04 -19.32 -15.06
CA HIS A 291 -18.26 -18.73 -14.54
C HIS A 291 -17.96 -17.64 -13.53
N LEU A 292 -18.04 -16.39 -13.97
CA LEU A 292 -17.91 -15.20 -13.12
C LEU A 292 -19.03 -15.15 -12.06
N PRO A 293 -18.74 -14.58 -10.87
CA PRO A 293 -19.73 -14.48 -9.81
C PRO A 293 -20.84 -13.53 -10.26
N PRO A 294 -22.13 -13.80 -10.02
CA PRO A 294 -23.21 -12.96 -10.53
C PRO A 294 -23.03 -11.49 -10.11
N LEU A 295 -23.43 -10.59 -11.01
CA LEU A 295 -23.36 -9.16 -10.77
C LEU A 295 -24.32 -8.77 -9.63
N HIS A 296 -23.77 -8.46 -8.45
CA HIS A 296 -24.53 -7.97 -7.31
C HIS A 296 -24.41 -6.45 -7.20
N ARG A 297 -25.54 -5.76 -7.38
CA ARG A 297 -25.68 -4.32 -7.20
C ARG A 297 -25.78 -3.98 -5.71
N SER A 298 -24.94 -3.06 -5.24
CA SER A 298 -24.82 -2.69 -3.81
C SER A 298 -25.96 -1.78 -3.37
N ALA A 299 -26.34 -1.82 -2.09
CA ALA A 299 -27.26 -0.82 -1.51
C ALA A 299 -26.74 0.62 -1.70
N LEU A 300 -25.41 0.79 -1.77
CA LEU A 300 -24.76 2.07 -2.03
C LEU A 300 -25.09 2.64 -3.42
N ASP A 301 -25.62 1.84 -4.34
CA ASP A 301 -25.97 2.26 -5.72
C ASP A 301 -27.03 3.36 -5.73
N ARG A 302 -27.83 3.44 -4.66
CA ARG A 302 -28.92 4.42 -4.51
C ARG A 302 -28.47 5.76 -3.93
N LEU A 303 -27.21 5.90 -3.51
CA LEU A 303 -26.75 7.15 -2.92
C LEU A 303 -26.68 8.27 -3.97
N PRO A 304 -27.16 9.48 -3.66
CA PRO A 304 -27.00 10.62 -4.55
C PRO A 304 -25.52 10.98 -4.69
N ALA A 305 -25.12 11.44 -5.88
CA ALA A 305 -23.79 12.01 -6.08
C ALA A 305 -23.70 13.39 -5.41
N LEU A 306 -22.51 13.76 -4.93
CA LEU A 306 -22.25 15.14 -4.55
C LEU A 306 -22.17 16.04 -5.80
N PRO A 307 -22.56 17.33 -5.71
CA PRO A 307 -22.56 18.24 -6.86
C PRO A 307 -21.17 18.39 -7.49
N ARG A 308 -21.09 18.39 -8.82
CA ARG A 308 -19.88 18.73 -9.58
C ARG A 308 -19.86 20.22 -9.93
N PRO A 309 -18.69 20.84 -10.11
CA PRO A 309 -18.58 22.18 -10.65
C PRO A 309 -19.29 22.26 -12.01
N ALA A 310 -20.04 23.34 -12.25
CA ALA A 310 -20.82 23.50 -13.47
C ALA A 310 -19.96 23.67 -14.75
N GLN A 311 -18.70 24.08 -14.61
CA GLN A 311 -17.74 24.19 -15.71
C GLN A 311 -16.45 23.43 -15.37
N PRO A 312 -15.97 22.52 -16.24
CA PRO A 312 -14.71 21.84 -16.05
C PRO A 312 -13.56 22.84 -16.18
N ARG A 313 -12.90 23.13 -15.06
CA ARG A 313 -11.57 23.76 -15.07
C ARG A 313 -10.53 22.65 -15.06
N LEU A 314 -9.40 22.84 -15.75
CA LEU A 314 -8.25 21.92 -15.66
C LEU A 314 -7.86 21.69 -14.20
N PRO A 315 -7.70 20.44 -13.74
CA PRO A 315 -7.24 20.18 -12.39
C PRO A 315 -5.89 20.86 -12.13
N ALA A 316 -5.72 21.35 -10.91
CA ALA A 316 -4.46 21.95 -10.45
C ALA A 316 -3.75 20.99 -9.49
N ALA A 317 -2.42 21.05 -9.44
CA ALA A 317 -1.63 20.28 -8.49
C ALA A 317 -2.13 20.52 -7.04
N PRO A 318 -2.17 19.47 -6.20
CA PRO A 318 -2.57 19.63 -4.82
C PRO A 318 -1.64 20.61 -4.10
N ASN A 319 -2.23 21.60 -3.44
CA ASN A 319 -1.51 22.58 -2.64
C ASN A 319 -1.47 22.10 -1.20
N ALA A 320 -0.27 21.77 -0.70
CA ALA A 320 -0.10 21.35 0.70
C ALA A 320 -0.62 22.39 1.71
N ALA A 321 -0.68 23.67 1.36
CA ALA A 321 -1.27 24.71 2.20
C ALA A 321 -2.80 24.67 2.28
N ALA A 322 -3.45 24.04 1.30
CA ALA A 322 -4.92 23.88 1.25
C ALA A 322 -5.39 22.55 1.85
N LEU A 323 -4.47 21.63 2.17
CA LEU A 323 -4.81 20.37 2.83
C LEU A 323 -5.24 20.61 4.27
N SER A 324 -6.23 19.83 4.74
CA SER A 324 -6.59 19.83 6.15
C SER A 324 -5.38 19.39 6.99
N PRO A 325 -4.87 20.23 7.90
CA PRO A 325 -3.67 19.95 8.67
C PRO A 325 -3.93 18.99 9.85
N ALA A 326 -5.11 18.38 9.93
CA ALA A 326 -5.45 17.42 10.98
C ALA A 326 -4.57 16.17 10.84
N LEU A 327 -3.45 16.16 11.55
CA LEU A 327 -2.60 14.98 11.66
C LEU A 327 -3.35 13.92 12.46
N SER A 328 -3.55 12.75 11.86
CA SER A 328 -4.26 11.61 12.48
C SER A 328 -3.42 10.33 12.57
N LEU A 329 -2.17 10.38 12.09
CA LEU A 329 -1.30 9.21 12.03
C LEU A 329 -0.64 8.95 13.40
N ASP A 330 -1.09 7.89 14.09
CA ASP A 330 -0.52 7.38 15.35
C ASP A 330 -0.59 5.85 15.42
N PRO A 331 0.13 5.11 14.57
CA PRO A 331 0.05 3.64 14.56
C PRO A 331 0.77 3.04 15.76
N THR A 332 -0.01 2.45 16.67
CA THR A 332 0.49 1.81 17.90
C THR A 332 0.34 0.29 17.89
N SER A 333 -0.26 -0.28 16.85
CA SER A 333 -0.36 -1.71 16.61
C SER A 333 0.09 -2.10 15.20
N ALA A 334 0.38 -3.39 14.98
CA ALA A 334 0.72 -3.86 13.64
C ALA A 334 -0.41 -3.64 12.63
N ALA A 335 -1.67 -3.71 13.05
CA ALA A 335 -2.83 -3.49 12.19
C ALA A 335 -2.95 -2.03 11.75
N GLU A 336 -2.72 -1.08 12.66
CA GLU A 336 -2.70 0.35 12.33
C GLU A 336 -1.48 0.72 11.49
N MET A 337 -0.38 -0.03 11.61
CA MET A 337 0.81 0.19 10.78
C MET A 337 0.58 -0.18 9.32
N ILE A 338 -0.26 -1.19 9.00
CA ILE A 338 -0.51 -1.62 7.62
C ILE A 338 -1.95 -1.34 7.14
N GLY A 339 -2.68 -0.50 7.87
CA GLY A 339 -4.11 -0.26 7.65
C GLY A 339 -4.48 1.19 7.90
N PRO A 340 -5.76 1.55 7.69
CA PRO A 340 -6.22 2.89 7.95
C PRO A 340 -6.16 3.23 9.44
N ALA A 341 -5.92 4.51 9.75
CA ALA A 341 -6.07 5.00 11.11
C ALA A 341 -7.54 4.93 11.54
N PRO A 342 -7.85 4.82 12.85
CA PRO A 342 -9.24 4.90 13.31
C PRO A 342 -9.86 6.26 12.95
N GLY A 343 -11.03 6.27 12.32
CA GLY A 343 -11.72 7.51 11.99
C GLY A 343 -12.62 7.42 10.76
N ALA A 344 -13.19 8.58 10.40
CA ALA A 344 -13.91 8.75 9.15
C ALA A 344 -12.93 8.94 8.00
N HIS A 345 -13.20 8.25 6.89
CA HIS A 345 -12.38 8.30 5.69
C HIS A 345 -13.23 8.76 4.50
N PRO A 346 -12.66 9.58 3.58
CA PRO A 346 -13.34 9.92 2.35
C PRO A 346 -13.70 8.67 1.56
N ARG A 347 -14.92 8.63 1.04
CA ARG A 347 -15.39 7.54 0.18
C ARG A 347 -15.75 8.05 -1.20
N VAL A 348 -15.50 7.20 -2.20
CA VAL A 348 -15.90 7.44 -3.58
C VAL A 348 -16.66 6.27 -4.17
N ARG A 349 -17.53 6.58 -5.12
CA ARG A 349 -18.17 5.64 -6.02
C ARG A 349 -17.64 5.87 -7.43
N ILE A 350 -17.02 4.85 -8.00
CA ILE A 350 -16.68 4.78 -9.43
C ILE A 350 -17.87 4.15 -10.14
N VAL A 351 -18.57 4.93 -10.96
CA VAL A 351 -19.64 4.44 -11.84
C VAL A 351 -18.98 3.94 -13.12
N THR A 352 -19.20 2.67 -13.47
CA THR A 352 -18.72 2.05 -14.70
C THR A 352 -19.90 1.60 -15.58
N THR A 353 -19.60 1.16 -16.79
CA THR A 353 -20.56 0.51 -17.69
C THR A 353 -21.13 -0.80 -17.14
N GLN A 354 -20.43 -1.46 -16.20
CA GLN A 354 -20.86 -2.72 -15.57
C GLN A 354 -21.56 -2.51 -14.22
N GLY A 355 -21.51 -1.32 -13.64
CA GLY A 355 -22.06 -1.02 -12.32
C GLY A 355 -21.11 -0.17 -11.48
N ASN A 356 -21.27 -0.20 -10.17
CA ASN A 356 -20.52 0.67 -9.28
C ASN A 356 -19.44 -0.06 -8.49
N ILE A 357 -18.28 0.56 -8.38
CA ILE A 357 -17.19 0.18 -7.47
C ILE A 357 -17.09 1.24 -6.37
N TYR A 358 -16.87 0.82 -5.14
CA TYR A 358 -16.81 1.71 -3.98
C TYR A 358 -15.45 1.62 -3.32
N LEU A 359 -14.86 2.78 -3.03
CA LEU A 359 -13.56 2.88 -2.40
C LEU A 359 -13.63 3.71 -1.12
N GLU A 360 -12.79 3.35 -0.16
CA GLU A 360 -12.44 4.12 1.03
C GLU A 360 -10.99 4.57 0.90
N LEU A 361 -10.71 5.87 1.10
CA LEU A 361 -9.41 6.49 0.85
C LEU A 361 -8.69 6.87 2.16
N TYR A 362 -7.36 6.90 2.16
CA TYR A 362 -6.53 6.99 3.37
C TYR A 362 -5.64 8.26 3.40
N PRO A 363 -6.22 9.46 3.62
CA PRO A 363 -5.49 10.72 3.61
C PRO A 363 -4.45 10.85 4.72
N GLU A 364 -4.53 10.05 5.79
CA GLU A 364 -3.54 10.00 6.86
C GLU A 364 -2.18 9.46 6.39
N TRP A 365 -2.20 8.55 5.41
CA TRP A 365 -1.00 7.93 4.83
C TRP A 365 -0.53 8.67 3.57
N ALA A 366 -1.48 9.06 2.71
CA ALA A 366 -1.22 9.63 1.39
C ALA A 366 -2.09 10.88 1.09
N PRO A 367 -1.94 11.98 1.87
CA PRO A 367 -2.80 13.15 1.75
C PRO A 367 -2.74 13.84 0.39
N LEU A 368 -1.56 13.95 -0.24
CA LEU A 368 -1.41 14.61 -1.54
C LEU A 368 -2.02 13.75 -2.66
N THR A 369 -1.86 12.44 -2.58
CA THR A 369 -2.40 11.46 -3.53
C THR A 369 -3.91 11.42 -3.48
N VAL A 370 -4.49 11.37 -2.27
CA VAL A 370 -5.94 11.39 -2.08
C VAL A 370 -6.52 12.70 -2.60
N GLU A 371 -5.91 13.85 -2.29
CA GLU A 371 -6.39 15.14 -2.79
C GLU A 371 -6.28 15.25 -4.30
N ASN A 372 -5.17 14.79 -4.89
CA ASN A 372 -4.99 14.74 -6.35
C ASN A 372 -6.10 13.91 -7.01
N PHE A 373 -6.29 12.67 -6.56
CA PHE A 373 -7.31 11.77 -7.10
C PHE A 373 -8.72 12.38 -7.01
N LEU A 374 -9.07 12.95 -5.86
CA LEU A 374 -10.38 13.55 -5.65
C LEU A 374 -10.61 14.83 -6.48
N ASN A 375 -9.57 15.66 -6.65
CA ASN A 375 -9.64 16.87 -7.48
C ASN A 375 -9.76 16.53 -8.97
N VAL A 376 -8.98 15.56 -9.46
CA VAL A 376 -9.04 15.04 -10.83
C VAL A 376 -10.42 14.43 -11.12
N ALA A 377 -10.94 13.62 -10.20
CA ALA A 377 -12.29 13.06 -10.26
C ALA A 377 -13.41 14.12 -10.27
N ALA A 378 -13.37 15.07 -9.34
CA ALA A 378 -14.41 16.11 -9.20
C ALA A 378 -14.52 17.01 -10.44
N ARG A 379 -13.46 17.10 -11.24
CA ARG A 379 -13.40 17.89 -12.48
C ARG A 379 -13.75 17.09 -13.74
N GLY A 380 -14.14 15.83 -13.57
CA GLY A 380 -14.61 14.97 -14.66
C GLY A 380 -13.50 14.43 -15.55
N TYR A 381 -12.23 14.48 -15.15
CA TYR A 381 -11.13 13.96 -15.98
C TYR A 381 -11.26 12.45 -16.23
N TYR A 382 -11.74 11.70 -15.24
CA TYR A 382 -11.98 10.27 -15.36
C TYR A 382 -13.27 9.92 -16.13
N ASP A 383 -14.09 10.91 -16.48
CA ASP A 383 -15.33 10.65 -17.18
C ASP A 383 -15.04 10.09 -18.58
N ASN A 384 -15.68 8.98 -18.90
CA ASN A 384 -15.53 8.21 -20.13
C ASN A 384 -14.13 7.59 -20.36
N GLN A 385 -13.25 7.57 -19.35
CA GLN A 385 -11.93 6.95 -19.47
C GLN A 385 -12.02 5.42 -19.61
N PRO A 386 -11.18 4.79 -20.44
CA PRO A 386 -11.18 3.35 -20.61
C PRO A 386 -10.47 2.63 -19.46
N TRP A 387 -10.85 1.38 -19.21
CA TRP A 387 -10.02 0.43 -18.46
C TRP A 387 -8.98 -0.18 -19.41
N PHE A 388 -7.90 0.55 -19.68
CA PHE A 388 -6.97 0.19 -20.76
C PHE A 388 -6.09 -1.03 -20.44
N ARG A 389 -5.98 -1.43 -19.16
CA ARG A 389 -5.20 -2.59 -18.77
C ARG A 389 -5.95 -3.39 -17.70
N ILE A 390 -6.33 -4.60 -18.06
CA ILE A 390 -6.94 -5.58 -17.17
C ILE A 390 -6.13 -6.86 -17.30
N VAL A 391 -5.32 -7.14 -16.29
CA VAL A 391 -4.49 -8.34 -16.25
C VAL A 391 -5.09 -9.27 -15.20
N PRO A 392 -5.55 -10.47 -15.60
CA PRO A 392 -6.13 -11.43 -14.66
C PRO A 392 -5.22 -11.74 -13.49
N ASP A 393 -5.84 -11.86 -12.31
CA ASP A 393 -5.19 -12.05 -11.00
C ASP A 393 -4.02 -11.09 -10.70
N PHE A 394 -3.99 -9.92 -11.35
CA PHE A 394 -3.00 -8.89 -11.11
C PHE A 394 -3.67 -7.57 -10.75
N VAL A 395 -4.07 -6.79 -11.75
CA VAL A 395 -4.66 -5.46 -11.56
C VAL A 395 -5.66 -5.10 -12.66
N VAL A 396 -6.62 -4.26 -12.32
CA VAL A 396 -7.36 -3.44 -13.29
C VAL A 396 -6.88 -2.00 -13.18
N GLN A 397 -6.58 -1.36 -14.31
CA GLN A 397 -5.93 -0.05 -14.36
C GLN A 397 -6.63 0.87 -15.36
N THR A 398 -6.75 2.14 -14.99
CA THR A 398 -7.37 3.22 -15.76
C THR A 398 -6.67 4.55 -15.50
N GLY A 399 -7.13 5.62 -16.15
CA GLY A 399 -6.43 6.91 -16.24
C GLY A 399 -5.92 7.14 -17.67
N ASP A 400 -4.86 7.93 -17.80
CA ASP A 400 -4.24 8.25 -19.10
C ASP A 400 -2.83 7.67 -19.15
N PRO A 401 -2.59 6.63 -19.98
CA PRO A 401 -1.31 5.94 -20.08
C PRO A 401 -0.28 6.66 -20.97
N SER A 402 -0.59 7.86 -21.49
CA SER A 402 0.33 8.58 -22.38
C SER A 402 1.51 9.18 -21.60
N ALA A 403 2.73 8.89 -22.06
CA ALA A 403 3.99 9.20 -21.37
C ALA A 403 4.42 10.68 -21.42
N GLU A 404 3.66 11.55 -22.10
CA GLU A 404 3.94 12.99 -22.20
C GLU A 404 2.94 13.77 -21.34
N ALA A 405 3.19 13.85 -20.02
CA ALA A 405 2.44 14.70 -19.08
C ALA A 405 0.90 14.64 -19.27
N PRO A 406 0.21 13.67 -18.63
CA PRO A 406 -1.11 13.16 -19.01
C PRO A 406 -2.23 14.21 -18.86
N GLY A 407 -2.45 15.07 -19.86
CA GLY A 407 -3.52 16.08 -19.91
C GLY A 407 -3.61 17.10 -18.76
N LEU A 408 -2.82 16.95 -17.69
CA LEU A 408 -2.86 17.71 -16.43
C LEU A 408 -1.80 18.80 -16.35
N GLY A 409 -0.64 18.61 -16.99
CA GLY A 409 0.50 19.52 -16.93
C GLY A 409 1.32 19.48 -15.62
N TYR A 410 1.13 18.48 -14.76
CA TYR A 410 1.92 18.27 -13.54
C TYR A 410 1.93 16.79 -13.10
N THR A 411 2.88 16.43 -12.23
CA THR A 411 2.93 15.16 -11.48
C THR A 411 3.01 15.43 -9.97
N ILE A 412 2.78 14.41 -9.16
CA ILE A 412 2.95 14.41 -7.71
C ILE A 412 4.01 13.39 -7.28
N GLY A 413 4.65 13.66 -6.15
CA GLY A 413 5.63 12.74 -5.56
C GLY A 413 4.98 11.53 -4.92
N ALA A 414 5.65 10.37 -4.97
CA ALA A 414 5.20 9.18 -4.23
C ALA A 414 5.18 9.45 -2.71
N GLU A 415 4.09 9.03 -2.06
CA GLU A 415 3.90 9.06 -0.62
C GLU A 415 4.07 7.64 -0.06
N GLU A 416 5.31 7.14 -0.07
CA GLU A 416 5.60 5.75 0.31
C GLU A 416 5.14 5.47 1.73
N ASN A 417 4.40 4.38 1.93
CA ASN A 417 3.79 4.01 3.19
C ASN A 417 3.89 2.47 3.41
N PRO A 418 3.75 1.99 4.64
CA PRO A 418 3.86 0.57 5.02
C PRO A 418 2.63 -0.30 4.65
N MET A 419 1.62 0.24 3.95
CA MET A 419 0.45 -0.57 3.59
C MET A 419 0.82 -1.61 2.53
N LEU A 420 0.23 -2.80 2.66
CA LEU A 420 0.46 -3.91 1.76
C LEU A 420 -0.53 -3.86 0.58
N GLN A 421 -0.05 -4.23 -0.59
CA GLN A 421 -0.83 -4.50 -1.80
C GLN A 421 -1.55 -5.85 -1.65
N ASP A 422 -2.42 -5.99 -0.63
CA ASP A 422 -3.37 -7.09 -0.51
C ASP A 422 -4.36 -7.09 -1.70
N SER A 423 -5.34 -8.00 -1.73
CA SER A 423 -6.43 -7.88 -2.72
C SER A 423 -7.25 -6.60 -2.48
N ASP A 424 -7.86 -6.09 -3.55
CA ASP A 424 -8.82 -4.99 -3.50
C ASP A 424 -8.23 -3.63 -3.06
N ILE A 425 -6.91 -3.47 -3.08
CA ILE A 425 -6.20 -2.24 -2.78
C ILE A 425 -6.20 -1.31 -3.99
N ILE A 426 -6.45 -0.01 -3.77
CA ILE A 426 -6.23 1.01 -4.79
C ILE A 426 -4.88 1.71 -4.55
N SER A 427 -4.10 1.79 -5.61
CA SER A 427 -2.78 2.38 -5.59
C SER A 427 -2.55 3.24 -6.84
N MET A 428 -1.74 4.28 -6.67
CA MET A 428 -1.41 5.22 -7.75
C MET A 428 -0.47 4.54 -8.76
N GLY A 429 -0.73 4.74 -10.05
CA GLY A 429 0.17 4.34 -11.13
C GLY A 429 1.37 5.29 -11.23
N LEU A 430 2.47 4.79 -11.80
CA LEU A 430 3.71 5.54 -12.02
C LEU A 430 4.20 5.29 -13.43
N ASP A 431 4.92 6.26 -13.98
CA ASP A 431 5.67 6.07 -15.23
C ASP A 431 6.76 5.00 -15.06
N TYR A 432 7.03 4.26 -16.13
CA TYR A 432 8.02 3.18 -16.18
C TYR A 432 9.15 3.44 -17.20
N PRO A 433 9.88 4.57 -17.13
CA PRO A 433 10.99 4.81 -18.04
C PRO A 433 12.06 3.73 -17.85
N LYS A 434 12.45 3.07 -18.95
CA LYS A 434 13.47 1.99 -18.95
C LYS A 434 13.12 0.82 -18.02
N GLY A 435 11.82 0.56 -17.81
CA GLY A 435 11.35 -0.58 -17.02
C GLY A 435 11.51 -0.43 -15.51
N LYS A 436 11.71 0.78 -15.00
CA LYS A 436 11.75 1.08 -13.55
C LYS A 436 10.71 2.14 -13.20
N PRO A 437 10.02 2.04 -12.04
CA PRO A 437 9.07 3.06 -11.62
C PRO A 437 9.79 4.39 -11.35
N ALA A 438 9.31 5.46 -11.95
CA ALA A 438 9.71 6.82 -11.61
C ALA A 438 8.88 7.30 -10.41
N ARG A 439 9.49 7.42 -9.23
CA ARG A 439 8.75 7.67 -7.97
C ARG A 439 7.93 8.97 -7.96
N ASP A 440 8.39 10.02 -8.62
CA ASP A 440 7.75 11.35 -8.60
C ASP A 440 6.97 11.66 -9.89
N SER A 441 6.42 10.63 -10.53
CA SER A 441 5.64 10.76 -11.77
C SER A 441 4.15 10.45 -11.65
N ALA A 442 3.65 10.17 -10.43
CA ALA A 442 2.23 9.92 -10.22
C ALA A 442 1.37 11.09 -10.75
N ALA A 443 0.29 10.79 -11.46
CA ALA A 443 -0.60 11.80 -12.03
C ALA A 443 -2.06 11.33 -12.07
N THR A 444 -2.49 10.70 -13.15
CA THR A 444 -3.90 10.30 -13.36
C THR A 444 -4.12 8.80 -13.24
N GLU A 445 -3.11 7.99 -13.53
CA GLU A 445 -3.25 6.54 -13.53
C GLU A 445 -3.43 5.99 -12.13
N TYR A 446 -4.38 5.07 -11.96
CA TYR A 446 -4.50 4.25 -10.75
C TYR A 446 -4.90 2.83 -11.12
N TYR A 447 -4.60 1.90 -10.21
CA TYR A 447 -5.00 0.51 -10.37
C TYR A 447 -5.63 -0.03 -9.09
N ILE A 448 -6.47 -1.04 -9.27
CA ILE A 448 -7.05 -1.86 -8.21
C ILE A 448 -6.50 -3.28 -8.34
N THR A 449 -5.89 -3.80 -7.28
CA THR A 449 -5.34 -5.16 -7.24
C THR A 449 -6.44 -6.22 -7.21
N LEU A 450 -6.36 -7.23 -8.08
CA LEU A 450 -7.28 -8.37 -8.06
C LEU A 450 -6.85 -9.42 -7.03
N SER A 451 -5.55 -9.61 -6.84
CA SER A 451 -4.94 -10.54 -5.87
C SER A 451 -3.78 -9.88 -5.14
N PRO A 452 -3.22 -10.49 -4.07
CA PRO A 452 -2.08 -9.92 -3.37
C PRO A 452 -0.87 -9.72 -4.28
N GLN A 453 -0.38 -8.48 -4.36
CA GLN A 453 0.78 -8.06 -5.17
C GLN A 453 1.90 -7.50 -4.30
N TYR A 454 2.35 -8.19 -3.26
CA TYR A 454 3.36 -7.65 -2.32
C TYR A 454 4.69 -7.24 -2.95
N HIS A 455 4.98 -7.71 -4.17
CA HIS A 455 6.15 -7.26 -4.94
C HIS A 455 6.02 -5.81 -5.47
N LEU A 456 4.82 -5.23 -5.43
CA LEU A 456 4.54 -3.82 -5.70
C LEU A 456 4.53 -2.98 -4.42
N ASP A 457 4.66 -3.60 -3.24
CA ASP A 457 4.85 -2.85 -2.01
C ASP A 457 6.08 -1.94 -2.15
N ARG A 458 6.15 -0.88 -1.35
CA ARG A 458 7.26 0.10 -1.30
C ARG A 458 7.35 1.13 -2.41
N ASP A 459 7.10 0.76 -3.66
CA ASP A 459 7.32 1.65 -4.80
C ASP A 459 6.08 2.45 -5.19
N PHE A 460 4.89 1.89 -4.95
CA PHE A 460 3.64 2.55 -5.28
C PHE A 460 2.92 3.08 -4.05
N THR A 461 2.22 4.20 -4.24
CA THR A 461 1.45 4.83 -3.17
C THR A 461 0.09 4.16 -3.08
N VAL A 462 -0.07 3.27 -2.09
CA VAL A 462 -1.39 2.81 -1.66
C VAL A 462 -2.11 3.99 -1.01
N PHE A 463 -3.34 4.27 -1.46
CA PHE A 463 -4.11 5.42 -0.97
C PHE A 463 -5.57 5.09 -0.64
N GLY A 464 -5.94 3.80 -0.65
CA GLY A 464 -7.27 3.35 -0.28
C GLY A 464 -7.46 1.85 -0.45
N LYS A 465 -8.69 1.40 -0.21
CA LYS A 465 -9.17 0.06 -0.56
C LYS A 465 -10.56 0.10 -1.15
N MET A 466 -10.91 -0.92 -1.88
CA MET A 466 -12.27 -1.18 -2.31
C MET A 466 -13.08 -1.81 -1.16
N ILE A 467 -14.32 -1.33 -0.99
CA ILE A 467 -15.22 -1.72 0.11
C ILE A 467 -16.51 -2.39 -0.38
N ALA A 468 -16.87 -2.21 -1.66
CA ALA A 468 -17.99 -2.89 -2.31
C ALA A 468 -17.85 -2.84 -3.84
N GLY A 469 -18.61 -3.69 -4.54
CA GLY A 469 -18.61 -3.78 -6.01
C GLY A 469 -17.71 -4.90 -6.57
N PHE A 470 -17.30 -5.87 -5.74
CA PHE A 470 -16.35 -6.92 -6.14
C PHE A 470 -16.80 -7.73 -7.35
N SER A 471 -18.11 -7.98 -7.48
CA SER A 471 -18.68 -8.61 -8.67
C SER A 471 -18.59 -7.73 -9.90
N VAL A 472 -18.64 -6.40 -9.76
CA VAL A 472 -18.45 -5.47 -10.90
C VAL A 472 -17.01 -5.58 -11.40
N LEU A 473 -16.04 -5.56 -10.47
CA LEU A 473 -14.62 -5.71 -10.78
C LEU A 473 -14.32 -6.98 -11.59
N ALA A 474 -14.96 -8.10 -11.21
CA ALA A 474 -14.82 -9.39 -11.88
C ALA A 474 -15.38 -9.44 -13.32
N HIS A 475 -16.20 -8.46 -13.74
CA HIS A 475 -16.78 -8.42 -15.09
C HIS A 475 -16.20 -7.31 -15.96
N LEU A 476 -15.29 -6.49 -15.45
CA LEU A 476 -14.68 -5.44 -16.26
C LEU A 476 -13.86 -6.03 -17.40
N THR A 477 -13.99 -5.42 -18.57
CA THR A 477 -13.20 -5.68 -19.78
C THR A 477 -12.61 -4.37 -20.31
N GLU A 478 -11.69 -4.45 -21.27
CA GLU A 478 -11.10 -3.26 -21.89
C GLU A 478 -12.10 -2.48 -22.76
N ALA A 479 -13.31 -3.01 -22.99
CA ALA A 479 -14.41 -2.29 -23.62
C ALA A 479 -15.19 -1.40 -22.63
N ASP A 480 -15.02 -1.64 -21.33
CA ASP A 480 -15.73 -0.91 -20.29
C ASP A 480 -15.07 0.44 -19.99
N ARG A 481 -15.87 1.34 -19.42
CA ARG A 481 -15.44 2.70 -19.14
C ARG A 481 -15.77 3.11 -17.73
N VAL A 482 -14.94 3.98 -17.17
CA VAL A 482 -15.33 4.83 -16.05
C VAL A 482 -16.30 5.86 -16.61
N ILE A 483 -17.57 5.78 -16.22
CA ILE A 483 -18.56 6.79 -16.60
C ILE A 483 -18.27 8.07 -15.83
N ARG A 484 -18.06 7.92 -14.50
CA ARG A 484 -17.83 9.05 -13.61
C ARG A 484 -17.36 8.58 -12.23
N ILE A 485 -16.62 9.41 -11.49
CA ILE A 485 -16.27 9.17 -10.08
C ILE A 485 -16.91 10.23 -9.17
N ASP A 486 -17.67 9.81 -8.18
CA ASP A 486 -18.38 10.70 -7.26
C ASP A 486 -17.88 10.50 -5.82
N ARG A 487 -17.67 11.60 -5.08
CA ARG A 487 -17.58 11.52 -3.61
C ARG A 487 -18.96 11.15 -3.04
N ILE A 488 -18.98 10.29 -2.03
CA ILE A 488 -20.20 9.85 -1.33
C ILE A 488 -20.10 10.13 0.18
N PRO A 489 -21.22 10.23 0.92
CA PRO A 489 -21.20 10.57 2.34
C PRO A 489 -20.45 9.56 3.21
N ASP A 490 -19.63 10.05 4.14
CA ASP A 490 -18.82 9.24 5.07
C ASP A 490 -19.68 8.39 6.03
N SER A 491 -20.93 8.81 6.28
CA SER A 491 -21.87 8.13 7.18
C SER A 491 -22.34 6.75 6.70
N VAL A 492 -22.04 6.38 5.45
CA VAL A 492 -22.53 5.12 4.87
C VAL A 492 -21.44 4.05 4.92
N VAL A 493 -21.39 3.31 6.02
CA VAL A 493 -20.46 2.15 6.20
C VAL A 493 -21.08 0.94 5.51
N PRO A 494 -20.54 0.42 4.40
CA PRO A 494 -20.96 -0.89 3.93
C PRO A 494 -20.58 -1.94 4.97
N ALA A 495 -21.49 -2.88 5.25
CA ALA A 495 -21.13 -4.07 6.01
C ALA A 495 -19.99 -4.77 5.27
N THR A 496 -18.84 -4.94 5.94
CA THR A 496 -17.72 -5.70 5.39
C THR A 496 -18.21 -7.12 5.10
N PRO A 497 -18.12 -7.62 3.85
CA PRO A 497 -18.43 -9.02 3.59
C PRO A 497 -17.33 -9.87 4.26
N GLY A 498 -17.69 -10.67 5.27
CA GLY A 498 -16.87 -11.83 5.65
C GLY A 498 -16.20 -11.90 7.02
N THR A 499 -16.75 -11.30 8.09
CA THR A 499 -16.48 -11.80 9.46
C THR A 499 -17.68 -12.59 9.98
N VAL A 500 -17.90 -13.77 9.39
CA VAL A 500 -18.81 -14.77 10.01
C VAL A 500 -18.02 -15.46 11.11
N GLY A 501 -18.38 -15.22 12.37
CA GLY A 501 -17.94 -16.07 13.48
C GLY A 501 -17.82 -15.42 14.85
N ALA A 502 -18.92 -14.90 15.40
CA ALA A 502 -19.19 -14.95 16.84
C ALA A 502 -20.63 -14.48 17.12
N THR A 503 -21.62 -15.24 16.66
CA THR A 503 -22.96 -15.12 17.22
C THR A 503 -22.85 -15.52 18.69
N ARG A 504 -22.90 -14.52 19.57
CA ARG A 504 -22.93 -14.71 21.02
C ARG A 504 -24.22 -15.46 21.34
N VAL A 505 -24.14 -16.79 21.42
CA VAL A 505 -25.22 -17.60 22.00
C VAL A 505 -25.36 -17.14 23.44
N ARG A 506 -26.41 -16.35 23.70
CA ARG A 506 -26.90 -16.11 25.07
C ARG A 506 -27.25 -17.49 25.63
N ARG A 507 -26.35 -18.08 26.42
CA ARG A 507 -26.71 -19.17 27.33
C ARG A 507 -27.72 -18.58 28.32
N GLY A 508 -28.99 -18.92 28.11
CA GLY A 508 -30.00 -18.79 29.16
C GLY A 508 -29.55 -19.60 30.36
N ALA A 509 -29.44 -18.93 31.51
CA ALA A 509 -29.24 -19.60 32.78
C ALA A 509 -30.47 -20.48 33.05
N SER A 510 -30.31 -21.80 32.94
CA SER A 510 -31.24 -22.74 33.55
C SER A 510 -30.78 -22.94 34.99
N ASN A 511 -31.55 -22.34 35.90
CA ASN A 511 -31.40 -22.51 37.33
C ASN A 511 -31.89 -23.93 37.68
N ARG A 512 -31.01 -24.78 38.20
CA ARG A 512 -31.39 -26.05 38.85
C ARG A 512 -31.49 -25.81 40.36
N GLY A 513 -32.57 -26.32 40.94
CA GLY A 513 -32.83 -26.39 42.38
C GLY A 513 -34.24 -25.88 42.65
N GLY A 514 -35.19 -26.66 43.16
CA GLY A 514 -35.25 -28.01 43.68
C GLY A 514 -36.67 -28.20 44.24
N GLY A 515 -37.15 -29.43 44.43
CA GLY A 515 -38.36 -29.69 45.21
C GLY A 515 -39.29 -30.77 44.65
N SER A 516 -39.20 -31.95 45.26
CA SER A 516 -40.11 -33.11 45.37
C SER A 516 -41.42 -33.23 44.57
N PRO A 517 -41.79 -34.46 44.14
CA PRO A 517 -43.12 -34.77 43.61
C PRO A 517 -44.11 -35.05 44.74
N GLY A 518 -45.24 -34.34 44.75
CA GLY A 518 -46.41 -34.61 45.58
C GLY A 518 -47.64 -34.84 44.71
N ARG A 519 -48.12 -36.08 44.72
CA ARG A 519 -49.49 -36.59 44.52
C ARG A 519 -50.52 -35.62 43.91
N HIS A 520 -51.12 -35.99 42.78
CA HIS A 520 -52.44 -36.66 42.69
C HIS A 520 -52.77 -37.02 41.24
#